data_AF-A0A955CB51-F1
#
_entry.id   AF-A0A955CB51-F1
#
_cell.length_a   1.000
_cell.length_b   1.000
_cell.length_c   1.000
_cell.angle_alpha   90.00
_cell.angle_beta   90.00
_cell.angle_gamma   90.00
#
_symmetry.space_group_name_H-M   'P 1'
#
loop_
_entity.id
_entity.type
_entity.pdbx_description
1 polymer ?
#
loop_
_entity_poly.entity_id
_entity_poly.type
_entity_poly.pdbx_seq_one_letter_code
_entity_poly.pdbx_strand_id
1 'polypeptide(L)'
;MTHLSQTELIRLAAGEFSSEQRHEARSHLDACASCRRALESVRSVDAWLDEWTIEPSARDTWPDIERSLEASANIRPAWAWIER
;
A
#
# COMPACT_ATOMS: atom_id res chain seq x y z
N MET A 1 -29.79 10.77 -11.09
CA MET A 1 -28.94 10.82 -9.87
C MET A 1 -27.53 10.48 -10.30
N THR A 2 -26.57 11.36 -10.03
CA THR A 2 -25.16 11.14 -10.38
C THR A 2 -24.49 10.34 -9.26
N HIS A 3 -23.80 9.26 -9.60
CA HIS A 3 -23.03 8.46 -8.64
C HIS A 3 -21.72 9.15 -8.29
N LEU A 4 -21.20 8.91 -7.08
CA LEU A 4 -19.81 9.23 -6.76
C LEU A 4 -18.89 8.44 -7.69
N SER A 5 -17.88 9.13 -8.24
CA SER A 5 -16.83 8.49 -9.01
C SER A 5 -15.99 7.56 -8.14
N GLN A 6 -15.26 6.64 -8.78
CA GLN A 6 -14.36 5.73 -8.07
C GLN A 6 -13.30 6.49 -7.26
N THR A 7 -12.72 7.55 -7.83
CA THR A 7 -11.73 8.38 -7.13
C THR A 7 -12.31 9.06 -5.90
N GLU A 8 -13.54 9.56 -5.98
CA GLU A 8 -14.22 10.17 -4.82
C GLU A 8 -14.48 9.15 -3.70
N LEU A 9 -14.85 7.92 -4.05
CA LEU A 9 -15.03 6.85 -3.06
C LEU A 9 -13.71 6.49 -2.37
N ILE A 10 -12.60 6.45 -3.11
CA ILE A 10 -11.25 6.20 -2.57
C ILE A 10 -10.85 7.33 -1.62
N ARG A 11 -10.98 8.59 -2.05
CA ARG A 11 -10.64 9.75 -1.23
C ARG A 11 -11.50 9.86 0.03
N LEU A 12 -12.78 9.49 -0.07
CA LEU A 12 -13.67 9.40 1.08
C LEU A 12 -13.22 8.29 2.05
N ALA A 13 -12.82 7.12 1.55
CA ALA A 13 -12.32 6.02 2.36
C ALA A 13 -11.01 6.39 3.09
N ALA A 14 -10.09 7.05 2.38
CA ALA A 14 -8.81 7.56 2.92
C ALA A 14 -8.96 8.78 3.87
N GLY A 15 -10.19 9.27 4.11
CA GLY A 15 -10.43 10.38 5.02
C GLY A 15 -10.04 11.76 4.48
N GLU A 16 -9.80 11.90 3.17
CA GLU A 16 -9.35 13.15 2.53
C GLU A 16 -10.47 14.16 2.26
N PHE A 17 -11.73 13.81 2.55
CA PHE A 17 -12.86 14.70 2.36
C PHE A 17 -12.94 15.74 3.49
N SER A 18 -13.22 16.99 3.11
CA SER A 18 -13.60 18.05 4.05
C SER A 18 -14.85 17.66 4.86
N SER A 19 -15.14 18.40 5.93
CA SER A 19 -16.36 18.18 6.73
C SER A 19 -17.63 18.31 5.89
N GLU A 20 -17.69 19.30 5.01
CA GLU A 20 -18.80 19.56 4.10
C GLU A 20 -18.95 18.41 3.08
N GLN A 21 -17.86 18.02 2.41
CA GLN A 21 -17.87 16.91 1.46
C GLN A 21 -18.29 15.59 2.11
N ARG A 22 -17.86 15.35 3.36
CA ARG A 22 -18.30 14.17 4.12
C ARG A 22 -19.79 14.19 4.41
N HIS A 23 -20.36 15.36 4.73
CA HIS A 23 -21.79 15.49 4.98
C HIS A 23 -22.61 15.19 3.71
N GLU A 24 -22.23 15.77 2.58
CA GLU A 24 -22.88 15.51 1.29
C GLU A 24 -22.77 14.05 0.86
N ALA A 25 -21.56 13.48 0.97
CA ALA A 25 -21.33 12.07 0.66
C ALA A 25 -22.16 11.15 1.57
N ARG A 26 -22.31 11.47 2.87
CA ARG A 26 -23.15 10.71 3.80
C ARG A 26 -24.61 10.69 3.33
N SER A 27 -25.16 11.86 3.02
CA SER A 27 -26.52 12.01 2.51
C SER A 27 -26.74 11.18 1.23
N HIS A 28 -25.76 11.21 0.31
CA HIS A 28 -25.80 10.38 -0.89
C HIS A 28 -25.80 8.87 -0.56
N LEU A 29 -24.91 8.42 0.33
CA LEU A 29 -24.77 7.00 0.69
C LEU A 29 -25.98 6.44 1.45
N ASP A 30 -26.71 7.29 2.17
CA ASP A 30 -27.96 6.93 2.82
C ASP A 30 -29.05 6.59 1.77
N ALA A 31 -29.06 7.31 0.64
CA ALA A 31 -30.01 7.11 -0.45
C ALA A 31 -29.53 6.12 -1.54
N CYS A 32 -28.22 5.90 -1.70
CA CYS A 32 -27.64 5.17 -2.83
C CYS A 32 -26.94 3.86 -2.41
N ALA A 33 -27.66 2.73 -2.52
CA ALA A 33 -27.14 1.42 -2.15
C ALA A 33 -25.95 0.93 -3.01
N SER A 34 -25.85 1.36 -4.27
CA SER A 34 -24.72 0.98 -5.14
C SER A 34 -23.42 1.67 -4.71
N CYS A 35 -23.46 2.97 -4.44
CA CYS A 35 -22.30 3.71 -3.92
C CYS A 35 -21.89 3.23 -2.53
N ARG A 36 -22.86 2.80 -1.70
CA ARG A 36 -22.57 2.18 -0.40
C ARG A 36 -21.78 0.89 -0.53
N ARG A 37 -22.24 -0.04 -1.39
CA ARG A 37 -21.52 -1.28 -1.68
C ARG A 37 -20.13 -1.02 -2.27
N ALA A 38 -20.02 -0.06 -3.18
CA ALA A 38 -18.73 0.31 -3.75
C ALA A 38 -17.76 0.87 -2.70
N LEU A 39 -18.23 1.71 -1.78
CA LEU A 39 -17.42 2.21 -0.67
C LEU A 39 -16.98 1.09 0.28
N GLU A 40 -17.86 0.13 0.57
CA GLU A 40 -17.52 -1.06 1.36
C GLU A 40 -16.41 -1.88 0.71
N SER A 41 -16.47 -2.10 -0.61
CA SER A 41 -15.39 -2.79 -1.34
C SER A 41 -14.05 -2.05 -1.28
N VAL A 42 -14.06 -0.71 -1.34
CA VAL A 42 -12.82 0.08 -1.17
C VAL A 42 -12.26 -0.11 0.24
N ARG A 43 -13.11 -0.03 1.26
CA ARG A 43 -12.69 -0.20 2.67
C ARG A 43 -12.18 -1.60 3.00
N SER A 44 -12.71 -2.64 2.35
CA SER A 44 -12.20 -4.00 2.56
C SER A 44 -10.78 -4.17 2.02
N VAL A 45 -10.47 -3.51 0.90
CA VAL A 45 -9.10 -3.52 0.35
C VAL A 45 -8.16 -2.75 1.28
N ASP A 46 -8.57 -1.58 1.75
CA ASP A 46 -7.81 -0.75 2.70
C ASP A 46 -7.44 -1.55 3.96
N ALA A 47 -8.40 -2.27 4.55
CA ALA A 47 -8.15 -3.11 5.72
C ALA A 47 -7.15 -4.26 5.44
N TRP A 48 -7.17 -4.85 4.24
CA TRP A 48 -6.19 -5.88 3.86
C TRP A 48 -4.79 -5.29 3.66
N LEU A 49 -4.71 -4.08 3.10
CA LEU A 49 -3.43 -3.38 2.93
C LEU A 49 -2.84 -2.97 4.28
N ASP A 50 -3.68 -2.52 5.21
CA ASP A 50 -3.27 -2.22 6.59
C ASP A 50 -2.71 -3.47 7.28
N GLU A 51 -3.32 -4.64 7.11
CA GLU A 51 -2.81 -5.90 7.66
C GLU A 51 -1.41 -6.27 7.10
N TRP A 52 -1.15 -5.92 5.84
CA TRP A 52 0.15 -6.17 5.19
C TRP A 52 1.16 -5.06 5.41
N THR A 53 0.79 -4.01 6.14
CA THR A 53 1.70 -2.92 6.45
C THR A 53 2.80 -3.43 7.37
N ILE A 54 4.00 -3.54 6.82
CA ILE A 54 5.20 -3.87 7.59
C ILE A 54 5.66 -2.57 8.25
N GLU A 55 5.64 -2.53 9.58
CA GLU A 55 6.24 -1.44 10.33
C GLU A 55 7.73 -1.34 9.94
N PRO A 56 8.18 -0.20 9.38
CA PRO A 56 9.56 -0.04 9.00
C PRO A 56 10.46 -0.25 10.22
N SER A 57 11.44 -1.14 10.10
CA SER A 57 12.40 -1.32 11.18
C SER A 57 13.17 -0.01 11.40
N ALA A 58 13.36 0.38 12.66
CA ALA A 58 14.09 1.61 13.01
C ALA A 58 15.56 1.61 12.55
N ARG A 59 16.09 0.46 12.16
CA ARG A 59 17.45 0.30 11.65
C ARG A 59 17.43 0.19 10.13
N ASP A 60 18.22 1.03 9.47
CA ASP A 60 18.57 0.81 8.07
C ASP A 60 19.56 -0.36 7.97
N THR A 61 19.10 -1.48 7.42
CA THR A 61 19.92 -2.67 7.19
C THR A 61 20.63 -2.65 5.83
N TRP A 62 20.35 -1.65 4.99
CA TRP A 62 20.91 -1.57 3.64
C TRP A 62 22.45 -1.57 3.61
N PRO A 63 23.16 -0.82 4.48
CA PRO A 63 24.63 -0.82 4.49
C PRO A 63 25.24 -2.19 4.80
N ASP A 64 24.55 -3.01 5.59
CA ASP A 64 25.01 -4.36 5.93
C ASP A 64 24.79 -5.33 4.77
N ILE A 65 23.66 -5.20 4.07
CA ILE A 65 23.36 -5.96 2.85
C ILE A 65 24.37 -5.62 1.76
N GLU A 66 24.64 -4.33 1.53
CA GLU A 66 25.61 -3.85 0.54
C GLU A 66 27.00 -4.45 0.80
N ARG A 67 27.48 -4.36 2.04
CA ARG A 67 28.77 -4.95 2.45
C ARG A 67 28.80 -6.47 2.23
N SER A 68 27.70 -7.17 2.49
CA SER A 68 27.60 -8.62 2.27
C SER A 68 27.66 -8.99 0.78
N LEU A 69 27.04 -8.18 -0.08
CA LEU A 69 27.05 -8.37 -1.53
C LEU A 69 28.45 -8.16 -2.10
N GLU A 70 29.14 -7.09 -1.68
CA GLU A 70 30.53 -6.81 -2.06
C GLU A 70 31.49 -7.93 -1.62
N ALA A 71 31.34 -8.40 -0.37
CA ALA A 71 32.13 -9.50 0.15
C ALA A 71 31.92 -10.80 -0.64
N SER A 72 30.67 -11.07 -1.05
CA SER A 72 30.32 -12.26 -1.84
C SER A 72 30.84 -12.18 -3.28
N ALA A 73 30.88 -10.99 -3.87
CA ALA A 73 31.41 -10.76 -5.22
C ALA A 73 32.93 -11.04 -5.31
N ASN A 74 33.66 -10.91 -4.21
CA ASN A 74 35.09 -11.19 -4.15
C ASN A 74 35.46 -12.66 -3.84
N ILE A 75 34.47 -13.55 -3.71
CA ILE A 75 34.71 -14.98 -3.53
C ILE A 75 34.98 -15.61 -4.92
N ARG A 76 36.25 -15.86 -5.24
CA ARG A 76 36.57 -16.70 -6.42
C ARG A 76 36.00 -18.10 -6.19
N PRO A 77 35.18 -18.63 -7.11
CA PRO A 77 34.64 -19.97 -6.94
C PRO A 77 35.78 -21.00 -6.94
N ALA A 78 35.62 -22.06 -6.15
CA ALA A 78 36.68 -23.04 -5.88
C ALA A 78 37.24 -23.73 -7.15
N TRP A 79 36.47 -23.79 -8.24
CA TRP A 79 36.92 -24.33 -9.53
C TRP A 79 37.91 -23.43 -10.27
N ALA A 80 38.00 -22.14 -9.93
CA ALA A 80 38.91 -21.17 -10.56
C ALA A 80 40.41 -21.39 -10.24
N TRP A 81 40.72 -22.42 -9.44
CA TRP A 81 42.07 -22.84 -9.06
C TRP A 81 42.56 -24.11 -9.79
N ILE A 82 41.71 -24.73 -10.62
CA ILE A 82 42.00 -26.04 -11.23
C ILE A 82 42.79 -25.93 -12.56
N GLU A 83 42.90 -24.74 -13.16
CA GLU A 83 43.54 -24.53 -14.48
C GLU A 83 45.00 -24.04 -14.43
N ARG A 84 45.85 -24.53 -13.51
CA ARG A 84 47.28 -24.16 -13.49
C ARG A 84 48.23 -25.35 -13.48
#